data_AF-A0A194VL93-F1
#
_entry.id   AF-A0A194VL93-F1
#
_cell.length_a   1.000
_cell.length_b   1.000
_cell.length_c   1.000
_cell.angle_alpha   90.00
_cell.angle_beta   90.00
_cell.angle_gamma   90.00
#
_symmetry.space_group_name_H-M   'P 1'
#
loop_
_entity.id
_entity.type
_entity.pdbx_description
1 polymer ?
#
loop_
_entity_poly.entity_id
_entity_poly.type
_entity_poly.pdbx_seq_one_letter_code
_entity_poly.pdbx_strand_id
1 'polypeptide(L)'
;MTDIYLSHYRASEDVNFIQQCPYEMATNLTSTCSAVEAFFKRCNLPLEIRDRCWALVRELFPGRIIEEVKSQGYCSYTLCVGKNTIVQFRPPVHRLEIRLAKAVQDVYGSLAPWTELLGILPDPRYNTSKDAQDRTDCQAPIDEAIAIDDGEGCEPGTSLYVYSLTRMPGIPLAEHLASSRHCPISQNRLRQQRETLVGHFAKLIAAGWNSARPASDPIVSSLCGKVGASMKWRLEEMRAHLPRRFQPAVRETLDRLDAIESLPWTLTHGDVVPANMMVRPPRDRSGVLMVTGFIDWAEAEYLPFCVGLYGLEELLGETGVDGRFAYYVEAEDLREHFWSHLAAEIPGIDIQPGTLFRGTLEAAHSLGILLWHGIAFDNGRLDRVVEEGKDDEELWRLDIFFSRTKKVVDVDVALC
;
A
#
# COMPACT_ATOMS: atom_id res chain seq x y z
N MET A 1 -28.26 -14.38 65.29
CA MET A 1 -27.82 -15.77 65.45
C MET A 1 -26.48 -15.85 64.71
N THR A 2 -25.35 -15.53 65.35
CA THR A 2 -24.51 -16.44 66.17
C THR A 2 -24.13 -17.72 65.43
N ASP A 3 -22.88 -18.15 65.35
CA ASP A 3 -21.62 -17.47 65.71
C ASP A 3 -20.41 -18.22 65.09
N ILE A 4 -19.35 -17.47 64.81
CA ILE A 4 -17.93 -17.80 65.10
C ILE A 4 -17.41 -19.24 64.85
N TYR A 5 -16.36 -19.35 64.03
CA TYR A 5 -15.09 -19.90 64.55
C TYR A 5 -13.87 -19.08 64.12
N LEU A 6 -13.27 -18.43 65.11
CA LEU A 6 -12.03 -17.65 65.07
C LEU A 6 -10.85 -18.50 65.57
N SER A 7 -9.64 -18.25 65.04
CA SER A 7 -8.29 -18.31 65.67
C SER A 7 -7.23 -18.70 64.63
N HIS A 8 -5.97 -18.24 64.57
CA HIS A 8 -5.13 -17.24 65.29
C HIS A 8 -3.82 -17.07 64.43
N TYR A 9 -2.98 -16.01 64.46
CA TYR A 9 -2.89 -14.79 65.31
C TYR A 9 -2.14 -13.62 64.58
N ARG A 10 -1.49 -12.74 65.37
CA ARG A 10 -0.60 -11.59 65.09
C ARG A 10 0.66 -11.97 64.25
N ALA A 11 1.21 -11.18 63.30
CA ALA A 11 1.59 -9.76 63.21
C ALA A 11 3.02 -9.42 63.73
N SER A 12 3.95 -9.13 62.80
CA SER A 12 5.10 -8.20 62.95
C SER A 12 5.90 -8.01 61.63
N GLU A 13 5.99 -6.76 61.17
CA GLU A 13 7.14 -6.06 60.56
C GLU A 13 8.12 -6.72 59.54
N ASP A 14 8.20 -6.02 58.40
CA ASP A 14 9.40 -5.62 57.64
C ASP A 14 10.18 -6.54 56.66
N VAL A 15 10.82 -5.79 55.73
CA VAL A 15 11.88 -6.13 54.76
C VAL A 15 11.46 -6.72 53.40
N ASN A 16 11.39 -5.82 52.42
CA ASN A 16 11.86 -5.93 51.03
C ASN A 16 12.05 -7.33 50.42
N PHE A 17 11.28 -7.67 49.39
CA PHE A 17 11.78 -7.97 48.03
C PHE A 17 10.59 -8.30 47.11
N ILE A 18 10.26 -7.42 46.17
CA ILE A 18 9.86 -7.76 44.79
C ILE A 18 10.06 -6.52 43.92
N GLN A 19 10.85 -6.76 42.88
CA GLN A 19 11.49 -5.83 41.98
C GLN A 19 10.51 -4.94 41.21
N GLN A 20 10.75 -3.63 41.24
CA GLN A 20 10.05 -2.67 40.36
C GLN A 20 10.48 -2.89 38.91
N CYS A 21 9.50 -2.98 38.00
CA CYS A 21 9.69 -2.69 36.58
C CYS A 21 8.84 -1.45 36.24
N PRO A 22 9.44 -0.31 35.86
CA PRO A 22 8.70 0.92 35.64
C PRO A 22 8.03 0.92 34.26
N TYR A 23 6.70 1.08 34.23
CA TYR A 23 5.96 1.42 33.01
C TYR A 23 5.62 2.92 33.05
N GLU A 24 6.66 3.77 32.92
CA GLU A 24 6.48 5.21 32.84
C GLU A 24 6.00 5.64 31.45
N MET A 25 4.99 6.51 31.41
CA MET A 25 4.46 7.11 30.19
C MET A 25 5.46 8.11 29.58
N ALA A 26 6.41 7.62 28.79
CA ALA A 26 7.45 8.41 28.13
C ALA A 26 7.65 8.07 26.64
N THR A 27 6.58 7.68 25.93
CA THR A 27 6.63 7.21 24.53
C THR A 27 5.64 7.94 23.61
N ASN A 28 5.84 9.24 23.38
CA ASN A 28 5.15 9.98 22.31
C ASN A 28 5.93 11.18 21.70
N LEU A 29 7.22 11.33 22.04
CA LEU A 29 8.12 12.35 21.48
C LEU A 29 9.42 11.75 20.93
N THR A 30 9.95 10.72 21.57
CA THR A 30 11.14 9.97 21.13
C THR A 30 10.90 9.17 19.85
N SER A 31 9.71 8.57 19.68
CA SER A 31 9.37 7.76 18.50
C SER A 31 9.12 8.57 17.23
N THR A 32 8.75 9.85 17.36
CA THR A 32 8.49 10.72 16.20
C THR A 32 9.78 11.39 15.73
N CYS A 33 10.63 11.82 16.67
CA CYS A 33 11.94 12.41 16.39
C CYS A 33 12.84 11.44 15.60
N SER A 34 12.91 10.18 16.00
CA SER A 34 13.73 9.16 15.32
C SER A 34 13.31 8.89 13.87
N ALA A 35 12.01 8.88 13.57
CA ALA A 35 11.49 8.68 12.21
C ALA A 35 11.77 9.89 11.30
N VAL A 36 11.62 11.11 11.82
CA VAL A 36 11.97 12.36 11.11
C VAL A 36 13.47 12.39 10.82
N GLU A 37 14.32 12.13 11.82
CA GLU A 37 15.78 12.08 11.66
C GLU A 37 16.21 11.00 10.66
N ALA A 38 15.58 9.83 10.70
CA ALA A 38 15.86 8.73 9.76
C ALA A 38 15.57 9.11 8.30
N PHE A 39 14.53 9.92 8.02
CA PHE A 39 14.27 10.43 6.66
C PHE A 39 15.40 11.33 6.17
N PHE A 40 15.74 12.39 6.92
CA PHE A 40 16.77 13.33 6.49
C PHE A 40 18.14 12.65 6.36
N LYS A 41 18.50 11.79 7.33
CA LYS A 41 19.73 10.98 7.29
C LYS A 41 19.79 10.07 6.06
N ARG A 42 18.69 9.37 5.72
CA ARG A 42 18.60 8.51 4.52
C ARG A 42 18.75 9.31 3.23
N CYS A 43 18.18 10.52 3.18
CA CYS A 43 18.29 11.42 2.03
C CYS A 43 19.65 12.15 1.95
N ASN A 44 20.61 11.85 2.84
CA ASN A 44 21.88 12.57 3.00
C ASN A 44 21.71 14.08 3.24
N LEU A 45 20.60 14.49 3.87
CA LEU A 45 20.23 15.88 4.14
C LEU A 45 20.55 16.29 5.58
N PRO A 46 21.04 17.52 5.81
CA PRO A 46 21.19 18.08 7.15
C PRO A 46 19.81 18.25 7.84
N LEU A 47 19.76 18.14 9.17
CA LEU A 47 18.49 18.26 9.92
C LEU A 47 17.93 19.69 9.87
N GLU A 48 18.78 20.68 9.65
CA GLU A 48 18.46 22.09 9.40
C GLU A 48 17.52 22.29 8.19
N ILE A 49 17.43 21.31 7.29
CA ILE A 49 16.44 21.32 6.20
C ILE A 49 15.02 21.24 6.74
N ARG A 50 14.78 20.55 7.87
CA ARG A 50 13.48 20.46 8.54
C ARG A 50 12.92 21.86 8.84
N ASP A 51 13.73 22.75 9.40
CA ASP A 51 13.31 24.12 9.71
C ASP A 51 12.98 24.93 8.45
N ARG A 52 13.67 24.65 7.34
CA ARG A 52 13.34 25.24 6.03
C ARG A 52 12.04 24.69 5.44
N CYS A 53 11.76 23.39 5.60
CA CYS A 53 10.47 22.81 5.25
C CYS A 53 9.34 23.49 6.04
N TRP A 54 9.49 23.64 7.36
CA TRP A 54 8.53 24.36 8.21
C TRP A 54 8.37 25.84 7.83
N ALA A 55 9.46 26.53 7.52
CA ALA A 55 9.42 27.92 7.07
C ALA A 55 8.62 28.07 5.76
N LEU A 56 8.91 27.22 4.77
CA LEU A 56 8.20 27.23 3.48
C LEU A 56 6.70 26.95 3.65
N VAL A 57 6.30 25.97 4.47
CA VAL A 57 4.86 25.70 4.70
C VAL A 57 4.17 26.86 5.44
N ARG A 58 4.86 27.55 6.35
CA ARG A 58 4.32 28.76 7.01
C ARG A 58 4.12 29.93 6.04
N GLU A 59 5.00 30.06 5.05
CA GLU A 59 4.91 31.07 3.99
C GLU A 59 3.78 30.76 3.00
N LEU A 60 3.69 29.51 2.53
CA LEU A 60 2.66 29.07 1.57
C LEU A 60 1.25 28.99 2.18
N PHE A 61 1.14 28.75 3.49
CA PHE A 61 -0.14 28.56 4.19
C PHE A 61 -0.29 29.47 5.43
N PRO A 62 -0.29 30.81 5.25
CA PRO A 62 -0.29 31.76 6.36
C PRO A 62 -1.52 31.61 7.26
N GLY A 63 -1.29 31.62 8.57
CA GLY A 63 -2.34 31.49 9.59
C GLY A 63 -2.98 30.10 9.71
N ARG A 64 -2.48 29.08 9.00
CA ARG A 64 -2.91 27.69 9.20
C ARG A 64 -2.13 27.03 10.34
N ILE A 65 -2.80 26.12 11.06
CA ILE A 65 -2.14 25.20 12.00
C ILE A 65 -1.33 24.20 11.18
N ILE A 66 -0.06 24.01 11.54
CA ILE A 66 0.85 23.07 10.88
C ILE A 66 1.34 22.08 11.94
N GLU A 67 1.25 20.79 11.63
CA GLU A 67 1.61 19.69 12.52
C GLU A 67 2.42 18.64 11.74
N GLU A 68 3.45 18.04 12.34
CA GLU A 68 4.08 16.85 11.75
C GLU A 68 3.14 15.65 11.84
N VAL A 69 3.10 14.80 10.79
CA VAL A 69 2.42 13.51 10.91
C VAL A 69 3.13 12.64 11.95
N LYS A 70 2.35 11.92 12.77
CA LYS A 70 2.86 11.10 13.87
C LYS A 70 3.79 9.97 13.42
N SER A 71 3.52 9.41 12.25
CA SER A 71 4.38 8.43 11.59
C SER A 71 4.79 8.99 10.24
N GLN A 72 6.10 9.17 10.04
CA GLN A 72 6.66 9.67 8.78
C GLN A 72 6.86 8.50 7.81
N GLY A 73 6.58 8.73 6.52
CA GLY A 73 6.75 7.73 5.48
C GLY A 73 8.22 7.50 5.13
N TYR A 74 8.51 6.40 4.43
CA TYR A 74 9.86 6.15 3.92
C TYR A 74 10.25 7.16 2.83
N CYS A 75 9.32 7.43 1.91
CA CYS A 75 9.57 8.19 0.69
C CYS A 75 9.42 9.71 0.83
N SER A 76 8.91 10.21 1.98
CA SER A 76 8.60 11.63 2.16
C SER A 76 8.70 12.09 3.61
N TYR A 77 9.07 13.36 3.81
CA TYR A 77 8.78 14.11 5.03
C TYR A 77 7.45 14.84 4.86
N THR A 78 6.49 14.63 5.77
CA THR A 78 5.10 15.07 5.62
C THR A 78 4.65 15.96 6.78
N LEU A 79 3.98 17.07 6.42
CA LEU A 79 3.34 18.01 7.33
C LEU A 79 1.82 18.05 7.06
N CYS A 80 1.00 17.99 8.10
CA CYS A 80 -0.43 18.35 8.03
C CYS A 80 -0.58 19.87 8.02
N VAL A 81 -1.44 20.39 7.14
CA VAL A 81 -1.80 21.81 7.08
C VAL A 81 -3.30 21.95 7.28
N GLY A 82 -3.69 22.38 8.49
CA GLY A 82 -5.07 22.40 8.92
C GLY A 82 -5.73 21.00 8.86
N LYS A 83 -6.98 20.96 8.40
CA LYS A 83 -7.80 19.74 8.42
C LYS A 83 -7.79 18.94 7.11
N ASN A 84 -7.48 19.58 5.97
CA ASN A 84 -7.80 19.06 4.63
C ASN A 84 -6.58 18.96 3.70
N THR A 85 -5.40 19.39 4.13
CA THR A 85 -4.20 19.43 3.29
C THR A 85 -3.03 18.74 4.01
N ILE A 86 -2.20 18.03 3.26
CA ILE A 86 -0.85 17.64 3.67
C ILE A 86 0.15 18.23 2.67
N VAL A 87 1.35 18.54 3.16
CA VAL A 87 2.48 18.93 2.32
C VAL A 87 3.55 17.84 2.45
N GLN A 88 3.99 17.30 1.32
CA GLN A 88 5.04 16.28 1.25
C GLN A 88 6.31 16.85 0.62
N PHE A 89 7.43 16.56 1.26
CA PHE A 89 8.78 16.84 0.76
C PHE A 89 9.41 15.51 0.34
N ARG A 90 9.62 15.32 -0.96
CA ARG A 90 10.13 14.06 -1.54
C ARG A 90 11.48 14.31 -2.26
N PRO A 91 12.52 13.48 -2.05
CA PRO A 91 13.75 13.56 -2.83
C PRO A 91 13.49 13.18 -4.30
N PRO A 92 14.40 13.47 -5.25
CA PRO A 92 14.18 13.23 -6.68
C PRO A 92 13.81 11.77 -7.00
N VAL A 93 14.43 10.81 -6.30
CA VAL A 93 14.20 9.36 -6.45
C VAL A 93 12.80 8.90 -6.03
N HIS A 94 12.05 9.75 -5.33
CA HIS A 94 10.68 9.49 -4.87
C HIS A 94 9.69 10.57 -5.34
N ARG A 95 10.02 11.26 -6.45
CA ARG A 95 9.14 12.27 -7.07
C ARG A 95 7.78 11.65 -7.42
N LEU A 96 6.70 12.40 -7.19
CA LEU A 96 5.37 12.04 -7.71
C LEU A 96 5.23 12.59 -9.12
N GLU A 97 4.73 11.77 -10.04
CA GLU A 97 4.38 12.19 -11.39
C GLU A 97 2.97 12.80 -11.38
N ILE A 98 2.85 14.05 -11.84
CA ILE A 98 1.65 14.87 -11.67
C ILE A 98 0.56 14.50 -12.69
N ARG A 99 0.92 14.06 -13.91
CA ARG A 99 -0.07 13.62 -14.91
C ARG A 99 -0.74 12.31 -14.44
N LEU A 100 0.03 11.40 -13.85
CA LEU A 100 -0.41 10.18 -13.20
C LEU A 100 -1.29 10.48 -11.99
N ALA A 101 -0.84 11.33 -11.06
CA ALA A 101 -1.66 11.70 -9.90
C ALA A 101 -3.00 12.36 -10.32
N LYS A 102 -3.00 13.13 -11.41
CA LYS A 102 -4.22 13.63 -12.03
C LYS A 102 -5.07 12.52 -12.66
N ALA A 103 -4.49 11.60 -13.42
CA ALA A 103 -5.22 10.48 -14.01
C ALA A 103 -5.86 9.58 -12.92
N VAL A 104 -5.14 9.33 -11.83
CA VAL A 104 -5.66 8.67 -10.63
C VAL A 104 -6.85 9.46 -10.06
N GLN A 105 -6.74 10.78 -9.91
CA GLN A 105 -7.82 11.63 -9.42
C GLN A 105 -9.05 11.65 -10.35
N ASP A 106 -8.83 11.60 -11.68
CA ASP A 106 -9.89 11.59 -12.70
C ASP A 106 -10.63 10.23 -12.73
N VAL A 107 -9.92 9.10 -12.50
CA VAL A 107 -10.49 7.74 -12.45
C VAL A 107 -11.17 7.44 -11.10
N TYR A 108 -10.52 7.78 -9.99
CA TYR A 108 -10.93 7.37 -8.64
C TYR A 108 -11.67 8.44 -7.84
N GLY A 109 -11.73 9.68 -8.35
CA GLY A 109 -12.45 10.77 -7.71
C GLY A 109 -12.04 10.96 -6.25
N SER A 110 -13.03 11.07 -5.35
CA SER A 110 -12.76 11.29 -3.92
C SER A 110 -12.12 10.11 -3.18
N LEU A 111 -11.81 8.99 -3.85
CA LEU A 111 -11.01 7.91 -3.27
C LEU A 111 -9.50 8.14 -3.41
N ALA A 112 -9.06 9.13 -4.21
CA ALA A 112 -7.67 9.53 -4.34
C ALA A 112 -7.43 10.96 -3.82
N PRO A 113 -6.18 11.31 -3.47
CA PRO A 113 -5.81 12.66 -3.10
C PRO A 113 -5.47 13.51 -4.32
N TRP A 114 -6.18 14.64 -4.50
CA TRP A 114 -5.75 15.65 -5.47
C TRP A 114 -4.36 16.15 -5.07
N THR A 115 -3.45 16.22 -6.03
CA THR A 115 -2.01 16.43 -5.84
C THR A 115 -1.49 17.52 -6.77
N GLU A 116 -0.68 18.43 -6.25
CA GLU A 116 -0.06 19.55 -6.97
C GLU A 116 1.41 19.70 -6.56
N LEU A 117 2.28 20.02 -7.52
CA LEU A 117 3.67 20.42 -7.25
C LEU A 117 3.71 21.92 -6.92
N LEU A 118 4.06 22.27 -5.68
CA LEU A 118 4.21 23.65 -5.21
C LEU A 118 5.57 24.26 -5.60
N GLY A 119 6.59 23.43 -5.81
CA GLY A 119 7.93 23.86 -6.18
C GLY A 119 9.03 22.92 -5.68
N ILE A 120 10.25 23.44 -5.61
CA ILE A 120 11.45 22.72 -5.20
C ILE A 120 12.16 23.50 -4.10
N LEU A 121 12.47 22.83 -2.99
CA LEU A 121 13.28 23.36 -1.89
C LEU A 121 14.74 22.92 -2.09
N PRO A 122 15.67 23.81 -2.48
CA PRO A 122 17.06 23.45 -2.78
C PRO A 122 17.88 23.19 -1.51
N ASP A 123 18.85 22.27 -1.57
CA ASP A 123 19.85 22.06 -0.52
C ASP A 123 20.76 23.31 -0.39
N PRO A 124 20.95 23.88 0.82
CA PRO A 124 21.72 25.12 0.98
C PRO A 124 23.24 24.93 0.84
N ARG A 125 23.73 23.68 0.80
CA ARG A 125 25.13 23.34 0.50
C ARG A 125 25.45 23.54 -0.98
N TYR A 126 24.43 23.51 -1.85
CA TYR A 126 24.55 23.62 -3.31
C TYR A 126 23.92 24.93 -3.81
N ASN A 127 24.69 26.02 -3.78
CA ASN A 127 24.26 27.31 -4.34
C ASN A 127 24.20 27.24 -5.87
N THR A 128 23.00 27.37 -6.45
CA THR A 128 22.76 27.39 -7.90
C THR A 128 23.34 28.61 -8.63
N SER A 129 23.96 29.55 -7.92
CA SER A 129 24.50 30.81 -8.46
C SER A 129 25.81 30.70 -9.23
N LYS A 130 26.30 29.49 -9.55
CA LYS A 130 27.45 29.27 -10.45
C LYS A 130 27.09 28.58 -11.77
N ASP A 131 26.01 27.79 -11.80
CA ASP A 131 25.60 27.04 -12.99
C ASP A 131 24.42 27.69 -13.73
N ALA A 132 23.82 28.75 -13.15
CA ALA A 132 22.72 29.50 -13.75
C ALA A 132 23.09 30.33 -15.00
N GLN A 133 24.37 30.42 -15.36
CA GLN A 133 24.83 31.20 -16.52
C GLN A 133 24.68 30.46 -17.87
N ASP A 134 24.39 29.15 -17.85
CA ASP A 134 24.37 28.28 -19.05
C ASP A 134 23.02 27.56 -19.27
N ARG A 135 21.95 28.01 -18.60
CA ARG A 135 20.59 27.43 -18.70
C ARG A 135 19.49 28.46 -18.95
N THR A 136 19.73 29.43 -19.83
CA THR A 136 18.69 30.37 -20.28
C THR A 136 17.73 29.80 -21.34
N ASP A 137 18.06 28.67 -21.98
CA ASP A 137 17.18 27.95 -22.91
C ASP A 137 16.82 26.56 -22.38
N CYS A 138 15.92 26.51 -21.38
CA CYS A 138 15.32 25.27 -20.87
C CYS A 138 13.80 25.43 -20.72
N GLN A 139 13.15 25.89 -21.78
CA GLN A 139 11.71 25.72 -21.94
C GLN A 139 11.46 24.24 -22.26
N ALA A 140 11.32 23.43 -21.21
CA ALA A 140 11.23 21.98 -21.32
C ALA A 140 10.14 21.57 -22.33
N PRO A 141 10.46 20.74 -23.34
CA PRO A 141 9.48 20.33 -24.33
C PRO A 141 8.28 19.67 -23.66
N ILE A 142 7.10 20.08 -24.10
CA ILE A 142 5.90 19.26 -23.95
C ILE A 142 6.14 18.04 -24.85
N ASP A 143 6.03 16.84 -24.28
CA ASP A 143 6.17 15.52 -24.92
C ASP A 143 7.57 14.90 -24.92
N GLU A 144 8.04 14.52 -23.73
CA GLU A 144 8.87 13.31 -23.58
C GLU A 144 8.09 12.27 -22.76
N ALA A 145 8.11 11.04 -23.25
CA ALA A 145 7.27 9.95 -22.78
C ALA A 145 7.85 9.27 -21.52
N ILE A 146 7.02 8.40 -20.94
CA ILE A 146 7.30 7.56 -19.77
C ILE A 146 8.67 6.88 -19.87
N ALA A 147 9.62 7.49 -19.17
CA ALA A 147 10.87 6.90 -18.77
C ALA A 147 11.01 7.15 -17.27
N ILE A 148 11.18 6.07 -16.50
CA ILE A 148 11.81 6.24 -15.20
C ILE A 148 13.28 6.46 -15.51
N ASP A 149 13.70 7.70 -15.32
CA ASP A 149 15.07 8.15 -15.51
C ASP A 149 15.94 7.54 -14.40
N ASP A 150 16.46 6.34 -14.66
CA ASP A 150 17.53 5.71 -13.90
C ASP A 150 18.92 6.18 -14.44
N GLY A 151 18.98 7.37 -15.07
CA GLY A 151 20.16 7.97 -15.70
C GLY A 151 20.99 8.88 -14.79
N GLU A 152 22.31 8.81 -14.93
CA GLU A 152 23.28 9.61 -14.18
C GLU A 152 23.12 11.13 -14.48
N GLY A 153 22.55 11.91 -13.56
CA GLY A 153 22.39 13.35 -13.78
C GLY A 153 21.97 14.23 -12.58
N CYS A 154 21.34 13.66 -11.55
CA CYS A 154 21.02 14.38 -10.31
C CYS A 154 21.72 13.74 -9.10
N GLU A 155 22.67 14.44 -8.46
CA GLU A 155 23.30 13.92 -7.24
C GLU A 155 22.24 13.70 -6.13
N PRO A 156 22.27 12.54 -5.44
CA PRO A 156 21.34 12.23 -4.37
C PRO A 156 21.48 13.21 -3.20
N GLY A 157 20.38 13.90 -2.89
CA GLY A 157 20.28 14.82 -1.75
C GLY A 157 20.37 16.31 -2.08
N THR A 158 20.34 16.72 -3.36
CA THR A 158 20.50 18.14 -3.75
C THR A 158 19.24 19.02 -3.65
N SER A 159 18.04 18.45 -3.56
CA SER A 159 16.77 19.19 -3.47
C SER A 159 15.60 18.31 -3.00
N LEU A 160 14.56 18.94 -2.44
CA LEU A 160 13.28 18.30 -2.11
C LEU A 160 12.17 18.88 -2.98
N TYR A 161 11.45 18.04 -3.72
CA TYR A 161 10.22 18.40 -4.41
C TYR A 161 9.09 18.55 -3.39
N VAL A 162 8.31 19.62 -3.48
CA VAL A 162 7.32 20.03 -2.49
C VAL A 162 5.93 19.89 -3.10
N TYR A 163 5.13 18.96 -2.58
CA TYR A 163 3.80 18.64 -3.09
C TYR A 163 2.72 19.04 -2.07
N SER A 164 1.61 19.61 -2.56
CA SER A 164 0.37 19.76 -1.81
C SER A 164 -0.55 18.59 -2.17
N LEU A 165 -1.08 17.89 -1.17
CA LEU A 165 -2.05 16.82 -1.38
C LEU A 165 -3.30 17.03 -0.52
N THR A 166 -4.44 16.55 -1.01
CA THR A 166 -5.67 16.45 -0.21
C THR A 166 -5.45 15.45 0.93
N ARG A 167 -5.74 15.86 2.17
CA ARG A 167 -5.69 14.98 3.33
C ARG A 167 -6.89 14.05 3.33
N MET A 168 -6.66 12.78 2.98
CA MET A 168 -7.70 11.76 2.98
C MET A 168 -8.31 11.61 4.40
N PRO A 169 -9.64 11.69 4.57
CA PRO A 169 -10.25 11.69 5.90
C PRO A 169 -10.14 10.33 6.59
N GLY A 170 -10.00 10.30 7.92
CA GLY A 170 -10.02 9.07 8.72
C GLY A 170 -8.63 8.69 9.24
N ILE A 171 -8.41 7.39 9.43
CA ILE A 171 -7.14 6.76 9.84
C ILE A 171 -6.82 5.59 8.90
N PRO A 172 -5.55 5.16 8.79
CA PRO A 172 -5.21 3.92 8.10
C PRO A 172 -5.97 2.70 8.64
N LEU A 173 -6.34 1.77 7.76
CA LEU A 173 -6.99 0.51 8.17
C LEU A 173 -6.09 -0.28 9.13
N ALA A 174 -4.77 -0.29 8.91
CA ALA A 174 -3.80 -0.92 9.82
C ALA A 174 -3.89 -0.36 11.26
N GLU A 175 -4.03 0.96 11.42
CA GLU A 175 -4.22 1.60 12.74
C GLU A 175 -5.59 1.23 13.34
N HIS A 176 -6.63 1.16 12.51
CA HIS A 176 -7.96 0.73 12.95
C HIS A 176 -7.98 -0.74 13.42
N LEU A 177 -7.33 -1.64 12.70
CA LEU A 177 -7.22 -3.06 13.07
C LEU A 177 -6.43 -3.22 14.37
N ALA A 178 -5.25 -2.60 14.46
CA ALA A 178 -4.41 -2.65 15.66
C ALA A 178 -5.11 -2.13 16.92
N SER A 179 -5.82 -0.99 16.81
CA SER A 179 -6.60 -0.44 17.93
C SER A 179 -7.84 -1.27 18.28
N SER A 180 -8.44 -1.97 17.31
CA SER A 180 -9.64 -2.80 17.53
C SER A 180 -9.35 -4.14 18.21
N ARG A 181 -8.11 -4.66 18.17
CA ARG A 181 -7.73 -5.95 18.83
C ARG A 181 -8.07 -6.03 20.32
N HIS A 182 -8.17 -4.89 21.01
CA HIS A 182 -8.50 -4.79 22.43
C HIS A 182 -9.96 -4.42 22.70
N CYS A 183 -10.79 -4.24 21.66
CA CYS A 183 -12.18 -3.85 21.79
C CYS A 183 -13.10 -5.09 21.70
N PRO A 184 -13.98 -5.36 22.69
CA PRO A 184 -14.91 -6.48 22.62
C PRO A 184 -16.01 -6.21 21.57
N ILE A 185 -15.77 -6.67 20.34
CA ILE A 185 -16.68 -6.62 19.20
C ILE A 185 -17.23 -8.03 18.93
N SER A 186 -18.52 -8.14 18.61
CA SER A 186 -19.14 -9.42 18.24
C SER A 186 -18.64 -9.93 16.87
N GLN A 187 -18.44 -11.23 16.72
CA GLN A 187 -17.96 -11.84 15.47
C GLN A 187 -18.80 -11.43 14.24
N ASN A 188 -20.13 -11.41 14.36
CA ASN A 188 -21.02 -10.96 13.29
C ASN A 188 -20.72 -9.52 12.81
N ARG A 189 -20.22 -8.64 13.69
CA ARG A 189 -19.83 -7.28 13.31
C ARG A 189 -18.45 -7.22 12.67
N LEU A 190 -17.48 -8.00 13.15
CA LEU A 190 -16.18 -8.11 12.50
C LEU A 190 -16.35 -8.60 11.06
N ARG A 191 -17.19 -9.63 10.86
CA ARG A 191 -17.61 -10.10 9.54
C ARG A 191 -18.26 -8.99 8.71
N GLN A 192 -19.25 -8.28 9.24
CA GLN A 192 -19.91 -7.16 8.54
C GLN A 192 -18.94 -6.03 8.15
N GLN A 193 -17.94 -5.72 9.00
CA GLN A 193 -16.90 -4.74 8.68
C GLN A 193 -16.00 -5.24 7.55
N ARG A 194 -15.58 -6.52 7.57
CA ARG A 194 -14.80 -7.15 6.50
C ARG A 194 -15.58 -7.19 5.18
N GLU A 195 -16.85 -7.60 5.20
CA GLU A 195 -17.76 -7.54 4.05
C GLU A 195 -17.84 -6.12 3.46
N THR A 196 -17.96 -5.09 4.30
CA THR A 196 -17.98 -3.69 3.84
C THR A 196 -16.65 -3.25 3.22
N LEU A 197 -15.51 -3.58 3.84
CA LEU A 197 -14.19 -3.27 3.30
C LEU A 197 -13.98 -3.90 1.92
N VAL A 198 -14.34 -5.18 1.79
CA VAL A 198 -14.27 -5.96 0.55
C VAL A 198 -15.21 -5.40 -0.52
N GLY A 199 -16.45 -5.06 -0.17
CA GLY A 199 -17.40 -4.43 -1.10
C GLY A 199 -16.96 -3.03 -1.55
N HIS A 200 -16.28 -2.27 -0.69
CA HIS A 200 -15.66 -0.98 -1.07
C HIS A 200 -14.44 -1.18 -1.96
N PHE A 201 -13.65 -2.23 -1.76
CA PHE A 201 -12.56 -2.58 -2.66
C PHE A 201 -13.06 -3.03 -4.03
N ALA A 202 -14.15 -3.81 -4.11
CA ALA A 202 -14.81 -4.15 -5.38
C ALA A 202 -15.22 -2.89 -6.18
N LYS A 203 -15.73 -1.85 -5.50
CA LYS A 203 -16.05 -0.56 -6.12
C LYS A 203 -14.82 0.19 -6.64
N LEU A 204 -13.69 0.14 -5.94
CA LEU A 204 -12.43 0.69 -6.45
C LEU A 204 -12.03 -0.02 -7.74
N ILE A 205 -12.03 -1.36 -7.75
CA ILE A 205 -11.67 -2.17 -8.91
C ILE A 205 -12.62 -1.91 -10.10
N ALA A 206 -13.92 -1.74 -9.83
CA ALA A 206 -14.92 -1.35 -10.84
C ALA A 206 -14.67 0.05 -11.42
N ALA A 207 -14.24 1.04 -10.63
CA ALA A 207 -13.89 2.37 -11.13
C ALA A 207 -12.68 2.31 -12.09
N GLY A 208 -11.68 1.48 -11.76
CA GLY A 208 -10.56 1.18 -12.66
C GLY A 208 -11.02 0.54 -13.97
N TRP A 209 -11.90 -0.47 -13.90
CA TRP A 209 -12.50 -1.13 -15.08
C TRP A 209 -13.28 -0.15 -15.97
N ASN A 210 -14.09 0.73 -15.38
CA ASN A 210 -14.90 1.70 -16.13
C ASN A 210 -14.03 2.75 -16.86
N SER A 211 -12.75 2.85 -16.52
CA SER A 211 -11.75 3.69 -17.19
C SER A 211 -10.71 2.89 -17.98
N ALA A 212 -10.95 1.58 -18.18
CA ALA A 212 -10.00 0.67 -18.80
C ALA A 212 -9.73 1.01 -20.27
N ARG A 213 -8.50 0.73 -20.70
CA ARG A 213 -8.03 0.84 -22.08
C ARG A 213 -7.99 -0.56 -22.70
N PRO A 214 -8.48 -0.79 -23.93
CA PRO A 214 -8.21 -2.05 -24.63
C PRO A 214 -6.69 -2.27 -24.76
N ALA A 215 -6.21 -3.51 -24.64
CA ALA A 215 -4.79 -3.85 -24.82
C ALA A 215 -4.22 -3.42 -26.20
N SER A 216 -5.10 -3.23 -27.19
CA SER A 216 -4.77 -2.73 -28.52
C SER A 216 -4.71 -1.21 -28.66
N ASP A 217 -5.03 -0.43 -27.62
CA ASP A 217 -4.87 1.04 -27.63
C ASP A 217 -3.37 1.38 -27.58
N PRO A 218 -2.79 2.05 -28.61
CA PRO A 218 -1.37 2.34 -28.67
C PRO A 218 -0.84 3.18 -27.49
N ILE A 219 -1.70 3.85 -26.73
CA ILE A 219 -1.27 4.59 -25.53
C ILE A 219 -0.87 3.67 -24.36
N VAL A 220 -1.37 2.42 -24.32
CA VAL A 220 -1.14 1.48 -23.20
C VAL A 220 0.35 1.19 -22.98
N SER A 221 1.12 1.02 -24.05
CA SER A 221 2.57 0.80 -23.97
C SER A 221 3.35 1.99 -23.42
N SER A 222 2.75 3.19 -23.41
CA SER A 222 3.31 4.34 -22.72
C SER A 222 2.87 4.39 -21.26
N LEU A 223 1.65 3.95 -20.93
CA LEU A 223 1.08 4.05 -19.58
C LEU A 223 1.46 2.90 -18.62
N CYS A 224 2.12 1.84 -19.10
CA CYS A 224 2.33 0.59 -18.37
C CYS A 224 3.49 0.56 -17.36
N GLY A 225 4.18 1.69 -17.13
CA GLY A 225 5.14 1.87 -16.03
C GLY A 225 6.32 0.88 -15.99
N LYS A 226 6.90 0.64 -14.80
CA LYS A 226 8.03 -0.30 -14.63
C LYS A 226 7.55 -1.74 -14.68
N VAL A 227 6.45 -2.09 -14.00
CA VAL A 227 6.05 -3.49 -13.82
C VAL A 227 5.34 -3.98 -15.07
N GLY A 228 4.40 -3.20 -15.61
CA GLY A 228 3.65 -3.58 -16.82
C GLY A 228 4.54 -3.75 -18.05
N ALA A 229 5.58 -2.92 -18.21
CA ALA A 229 6.57 -3.05 -19.28
C ALA A 229 7.52 -4.26 -19.11
N SER A 230 7.53 -4.94 -17.96
CA SER A 230 8.51 -6.00 -17.65
C SER A 230 7.92 -7.30 -17.07
N MET A 231 6.60 -7.47 -17.05
CA MET A 231 5.91 -8.63 -16.45
C MET A 231 6.50 -9.98 -16.89
N LYS A 232 6.73 -10.17 -18.20
CA LYS A 232 7.33 -11.39 -18.76
C LYS A 232 8.73 -11.67 -18.22
N TRP A 233 9.57 -10.65 -18.17
CA TRP A 233 10.94 -10.77 -17.64
C TRP A 233 10.90 -11.09 -16.14
N ARG A 234 10.04 -10.43 -15.37
CA ARG A 234 9.87 -10.68 -13.92
C ARG A 234 9.44 -12.12 -13.63
N LEU A 235 8.50 -12.66 -14.40
CA LEU A 235 8.09 -14.07 -14.29
C LEU A 235 9.21 -15.03 -14.67
N GLU A 236 10.05 -14.68 -15.65
CA GLU A 236 11.22 -15.48 -16.04
C GLU A 236 12.32 -15.48 -14.96
N GLU A 237 12.60 -14.33 -14.35
CA GLU A 237 13.48 -14.24 -13.18
C GLU A 237 12.92 -15.04 -12.00
N MET A 238 11.62 -14.94 -11.72
CA MET A 238 10.96 -15.76 -10.71
C MET A 238 11.05 -17.26 -11.04
N ARG A 239 10.95 -17.65 -12.31
CA ARG A 239 11.13 -19.04 -12.76
C ARG A 239 12.56 -19.53 -12.53
N ALA A 240 13.55 -18.67 -12.67
CA ALA A 240 14.95 -19.01 -12.39
C ALA A 240 15.26 -19.07 -10.88
N HIS A 241 14.71 -18.16 -10.08
CA HIS A 241 15.21 -17.88 -8.72
C HIS A 241 14.26 -18.22 -7.57
N LEU A 242 12.93 -18.25 -7.76
CA LEU A 242 12.02 -18.61 -6.66
C LEU A 242 12.17 -20.09 -6.23
N PRO A 243 12.02 -20.39 -4.93
CA PRO A 243 12.00 -21.76 -4.41
C PRO A 243 11.07 -22.68 -5.21
N ARG A 244 11.50 -23.94 -5.39
CA ARG A 244 10.83 -24.93 -6.27
C ARG A 244 9.33 -25.11 -6.03
N ARG A 245 8.84 -24.79 -4.82
CA ARG A 245 7.42 -24.88 -4.44
C ARG A 245 6.51 -23.87 -5.18
N PHE A 246 7.05 -22.75 -5.66
CA PHE A 246 6.29 -21.72 -6.40
C PHE A 246 6.29 -21.93 -7.93
N GLN A 247 7.17 -22.80 -8.44
CA GLN A 247 7.32 -23.09 -9.87
C GLN A 247 6.06 -23.59 -10.60
N PRO A 248 5.07 -24.24 -9.96
CA PRO A 248 3.76 -24.49 -10.58
C PRO A 248 3.02 -23.19 -10.92
N ALA A 249 2.90 -22.27 -9.96
CA ALA A 249 2.18 -20.99 -10.13
C ALA A 249 2.87 -20.07 -11.14
N VAL A 250 4.20 -19.98 -11.10
CA VAL A 250 4.98 -19.18 -12.07
C VAL A 250 4.79 -19.70 -13.49
N ARG A 251 4.84 -21.03 -13.70
CA ARG A 251 4.63 -21.63 -15.03
C ARG A 251 3.19 -21.45 -15.53
N GLU A 252 2.19 -21.72 -14.69
CA GLU A 252 0.79 -21.49 -15.06
C GLU A 252 0.54 -20.02 -15.43
N THR A 253 1.17 -19.07 -14.74
CA THR A 253 1.05 -17.65 -15.05
C THR A 253 1.77 -17.29 -16.36
N LEU A 254 2.97 -17.82 -16.61
CA LEU A 254 3.68 -17.66 -17.89
C LEU A 254 2.91 -18.24 -19.08
N ASP A 255 2.37 -19.46 -18.95
CA ASP A 255 1.59 -20.15 -19.98
C ASP A 255 0.30 -19.39 -20.36
N ARG A 256 -0.14 -18.48 -19.48
CA ARG A 256 -1.37 -17.68 -19.63
C ARG A 256 -1.10 -16.19 -19.85
N LEU A 257 0.16 -15.77 -19.92
CA LEU A 257 0.55 -14.36 -19.95
C LEU A 257 -0.05 -13.60 -21.14
N ASP A 258 0.02 -14.16 -22.35
CA ASP A 258 -0.54 -13.53 -23.56
C ASP A 258 -2.07 -13.26 -23.41
N ALA A 259 -2.79 -14.14 -22.70
CA ALA A 259 -4.22 -13.97 -22.42
C ALA A 259 -4.49 -12.94 -21.31
N ILE A 260 -3.57 -12.80 -20.34
CA ILE A 260 -3.61 -11.75 -19.31
C ILE A 260 -3.33 -10.39 -19.96
N GLU A 261 -2.26 -10.26 -20.75
CA GLU A 261 -1.88 -9.02 -21.46
C GLU A 261 -2.96 -8.55 -22.46
N SER A 262 -3.79 -9.48 -22.94
CA SER A 262 -4.97 -9.20 -23.80
C SER A 262 -6.19 -8.67 -23.04
N LEU A 263 -6.21 -8.67 -21.69
CA LEU A 263 -7.26 -8.04 -20.90
C LEU A 263 -7.24 -6.51 -21.08
N PRO A 264 -8.35 -5.80 -20.82
CA PRO A 264 -8.32 -4.35 -20.70
C PRO A 264 -7.33 -3.89 -19.61
N TRP A 265 -6.53 -2.89 -19.91
CA TRP A 265 -5.54 -2.32 -19.00
C TRP A 265 -6.17 -1.21 -18.17
N THR A 266 -6.08 -1.34 -16.85
CA THR A 266 -6.64 -0.40 -15.87
C THR A 266 -5.52 0.32 -15.14
N LEU A 267 -5.69 1.61 -14.88
CA LEU A 267 -4.84 2.33 -13.93
C LEU A 267 -4.99 1.66 -12.55
N THR A 268 -3.92 1.09 -12.01
CA THR A 268 -3.93 0.43 -10.70
C THR A 268 -3.26 1.30 -9.64
N HIS A 269 -3.39 0.92 -8.36
CA HIS A 269 -2.76 1.65 -7.25
C HIS A 269 -1.27 1.33 -7.08
N GLY A 270 -0.87 0.08 -7.33
CA GLY A 270 0.51 -0.38 -7.15
C GLY A 270 0.99 -0.56 -5.70
N ASP A 271 0.20 -0.25 -4.67
CA ASP A 271 0.54 -0.54 -3.26
C ASP A 271 -0.73 -0.67 -2.37
N VAL A 272 -1.55 -1.68 -2.67
CA VAL A 272 -2.79 -1.94 -1.91
C VAL A 272 -2.50 -2.77 -0.66
N VAL A 273 -2.19 -2.07 0.44
CA VAL A 273 -2.03 -2.66 1.78
C VAL A 273 -2.93 -1.95 2.82
N PRO A 274 -3.22 -2.57 3.98
CA PRO A 274 -4.03 -1.94 5.03
C PRO A 274 -3.46 -0.62 5.58
N ALA A 275 -2.17 -0.33 5.39
CA ALA A 275 -1.58 0.96 5.75
C ALA A 275 -2.02 2.10 4.79
N ASN A 276 -2.33 1.77 3.53
CA ASN A 276 -2.66 2.74 2.49
C ASN A 276 -4.18 2.90 2.26
N MET A 277 -4.99 1.96 2.73
CA MET A 277 -6.45 2.13 2.77
C MET A 277 -6.86 3.02 3.95
N MET A 278 -7.48 4.17 3.67
CA MET A 278 -8.02 5.07 4.68
C MET A 278 -9.46 4.70 5.03
N VAL A 279 -9.75 4.64 6.33
CA VAL A 279 -11.07 4.30 6.86
C VAL A 279 -11.54 5.30 7.91
N ARG A 280 -12.86 5.50 7.97
CA ARG A 280 -13.54 6.23 9.04
C ARG A 280 -14.31 5.24 9.91
N PRO A 281 -13.89 4.99 11.17
CA PRO A 281 -14.66 4.24 12.13
C PRO A 281 -16.06 4.85 12.36
N PRO A 282 -17.07 4.04 12.66
CA PRO A 282 -18.42 4.54 12.91
C PRO A 282 -18.47 5.41 14.18
N ARG A 283 -19.34 6.42 14.16
CA ARG A 283 -19.51 7.37 15.29
C ARG A 283 -20.15 6.75 16.52
N ASP A 284 -20.88 5.65 16.33
CA ASP A 284 -21.64 4.96 17.35
C ASP A 284 -21.57 3.44 17.15
N ARG A 285 -22.21 2.68 18.06
CA ARG A 285 -22.24 1.21 18.01
C ARG A 285 -23.24 0.63 17.00
N SER A 286 -23.73 1.38 16.02
CA SER A 286 -24.62 0.89 14.96
C SER A 286 -24.14 1.21 13.54
N GLY A 287 -23.29 2.25 13.38
CA GLY A 287 -22.70 2.60 12.10
C GLY A 287 -21.72 1.55 11.54
N VAL A 288 -21.44 1.70 10.25
CA VAL A 288 -20.55 0.83 9.47
C VAL A 288 -19.17 1.50 9.30
N LEU A 289 -18.11 0.70 9.18
CA LEU A 289 -16.77 1.16 8.81
C LEU A 289 -16.76 1.61 7.34
N MET A 290 -16.35 2.84 7.06
CA MET A 290 -16.36 3.39 5.71
C MET A 290 -14.94 3.59 5.18
N VAL A 291 -14.58 2.92 4.08
CA VAL A 291 -13.40 3.34 3.28
C VAL A 291 -13.63 4.75 2.76
N THR A 292 -12.68 5.63 2.99
CA THR A 292 -12.71 7.05 2.64
C THR A 292 -11.76 7.41 1.50
N GLY A 293 -10.85 6.51 1.15
CA GLY A 293 -9.94 6.62 0.03
C GLY A 293 -8.67 5.81 0.26
N PHE A 294 -7.70 6.01 -0.62
CA PHE A 294 -6.39 5.37 -0.60
C PHE A 294 -5.29 6.43 -0.73
N ILE A 295 -4.12 6.15 -0.16
CA ILE A 295 -2.95 7.04 -0.14
C ILE A 295 -1.70 6.34 -0.70
N ASP A 296 -0.69 7.13 -1.04
CA ASP A 296 0.58 6.68 -1.67
C ASP A 296 0.40 5.95 -3.00
N TRP A 297 -0.31 6.62 -3.92
CA TRP A 297 -0.41 6.28 -5.35
C TRP A 297 0.91 6.51 -6.13
N ALA A 298 2.06 6.37 -5.47
CA ALA A 298 3.37 6.60 -6.07
C ALA A 298 3.74 5.50 -7.08
N GLU A 299 3.36 4.26 -6.78
CA GLU A 299 3.57 3.07 -7.62
C GLU A 299 2.41 2.84 -8.62
N ALA A 300 1.52 3.83 -8.81
CA ALA A 300 0.36 3.68 -9.67
C ALA A 300 0.78 3.56 -11.15
N GLU A 301 0.36 2.50 -11.84
CA GLU A 301 0.61 2.32 -13.27
C GLU A 301 -0.55 1.56 -13.92
N TYR A 302 -0.65 1.61 -15.25
CA TYR A 302 -1.63 0.77 -15.96
C TYR A 302 -1.13 -0.67 -16.01
N LEU A 303 -1.94 -1.60 -15.53
CA LEU A 303 -1.70 -3.04 -15.61
C LEU A 303 -2.94 -3.74 -16.17
N PRO A 304 -2.82 -4.97 -16.71
CA PRO A 304 -3.98 -5.75 -17.11
C PRO A 304 -5.00 -5.89 -15.97
N PHE A 305 -6.29 -5.90 -16.31
CA PHE A 305 -7.34 -5.98 -15.30
C PHE A 305 -7.16 -7.20 -14.40
N CYS A 306 -7.51 -7.03 -13.13
CA CYS A 306 -7.28 -7.97 -12.04
C CYS A 306 -5.83 -8.21 -11.58
N VAL A 307 -4.79 -7.66 -12.23
CA VAL A 307 -3.41 -7.73 -11.67
C VAL A 307 -3.31 -7.00 -10.33
N GLY A 308 -4.01 -5.86 -10.17
CA GLY A 308 -4.09 -5.16 -8.88
C GLY A 308 -4.90 -5.87 -7.77
N LEU A 309 -5.39 -7.11 -7.98
CA LEU A 309 -6.20 -7.81 -6.97
C LEU A 309 -5.40 -8.47 -5.86
N TYR A 310 -4.07 -8.50 -5.89
CA TYR A 310 -3.27 -9.04 -4.77
C TYR A 310 -3.66 -8.40 -3.41
N GLY A 311 -4.03 -7.11 -3.42
CA GLY A 311 -4.54 -6.40 -2.24
C GLY A 311 -5.88 -6.90 -1.70
N LEU A 312 -6.63 -7.71 -2.45
CA LEU A 312 -7.78 -8.45 -1.92
C LEU A 312 -7.32 -9.45 -0.87
N GLU A 313 -6.22 -10.19 -1.13
CA GLU A 313 -5.74 -11.22 -0.21
C GLU A 313 -5.30 -10.62 1.13
N GLU A 314 -4.68 -9.43 1.11
CA GLU A 314 -4.37 -8.61 2.31
C GLU A 314 -5.64 -8.13 3.07
N LEU A 315 -6.81 -8.05 2.43
CA LEU A 315 -8.09 -7.75 3.09
C LEU A 315 -8.80 -9.01 3.63
N LEU A 316 -8.40 -10.21 3.19
CA LEU A 316 -8.99 -11.49 3.58
C LEU A 316 -8.33 -12.12 4.82
N GLY A 317 -7.34 -11.45 5.42
CA GLY A 317 -6.65 -11.90 6.62
C GLY A 317 -5.99 -10.77 7.39
N GLU A 318 -5.06 -11.12 8.28
CA GLU A 318 -4.21 -10.16 8.98
C GLU A 318 -2.85 -10.77 9.33
N THR A 319 -1.85 -9.91 9.52
CA THR A 319 -0.55 -10.29 10.10
C THR A 319 -0.65 -10.41 11.62
N GLY A 320 -0.29 -11.57 12.15
CA GLY A 320 -0.18 -11.86 13.57
C GLY A 320 0.93 -11.05 14.27
N VAL A 321 0.98 -11.16 15.60
CA VAL A 321 2.03 -10.51 16.42
C VAL A 321 3.41 -11.15 16.17
N ASP A 322 3.43 -12.36 15.63
CA ASP A 322 4.61 -13.12 15.21
C ASP A 322 5.08 -12.79 13.78
N GLY A 323 4.49 -11.78 13.12
CA GLY A 323 4.82 -11.37 11.76
C GLY A 323 4.23 -12.29 10.67
N ARG A 324 3.48 -13.34 11.02
CA ARG A 324 2.91 -14.27 10.04
C ARG A 324 1.52 -13.83 9.60
N PHE A 325 1.29 -13.78 8.30
CA PHE A 325 -0.05 -13.59 7.75
C PHE A 325 -0.93 -14.81 8.05
N ALA A 326 -2.21 -14.60 8.33
CA ALA A 326 -3.22 -15.66 8.40
C ALA A 326 -4.56 -15.16 7.87
N TYR A 327 -5.25 -16.00 7.08
CA TYR A 327 -6.60 -15.71 6.61
C TYR A 327 -7.63 -15.77 7.74
N TYR A 328 -8.68 -14.97 7.60
CA TYR A 328 -9.88 -15.10 8.42
C TYR A 328 -10.63 -16.40 8.11
N VAL A 329 -11.42 -16.89 9.07
CA VAL A 329 -12.22 -18.14 8.91
C VAL A 329 -13.23 -17.98 7.78
N GLU A 330 -13.79 -16.78 7.62
CA GLU A 330 -14.74 -16.41 6.56
C GLU A 330 -14.08 -15.96 5.24
N ALA A 331 -12.77 -16.17 5.03
CA ALA A 331 -12.06 -15.63 3.87
C ALA A 331 -12.60 -16.11 2.51
N GLU A 332 -13.15 -17.32 2.41
CA GLU A 332 -13.81 -17.79 1.18
C GLU A 332 -15.15 -17.07 0.96
N ASP A 333 -16.03 -17.01 1.97
CA ASP A 333 -17.28 -16.22 1.93
C ASP A 333 -17.02 -14.77 1.49
N LEU A 334 -15.96 -14.15 2.04
CA LEU A 334 -15.55 -12.79 1.70
C LEU A 334 -15.05 -12.67 0.25
N ARG A 335 -14.34 -13.68 -0.27
CA ARG A 335 -13.93 -13.72 -1.68
C ARG A 335 -15.14 -13.88 -2.61
N GLU A 336 -16.09 -14.75 -2.29
CA GLU A 336 -17.36 -14.86 -3.04
C GLU A 336 -18.16 -13.55 -2.99
N HIS A 337 -18.19 -12.89 -1.83
CA HIS A 337 -18.81 -11.58 -1.63
C HIS A 337 -18.14 -10.49 -2.48
N PHE A 338 -16.80 -10.47 -2.57
CA PHE A 338 -16.04 -9.59 -3.46
C PHE A 338 -16.49 -9.73 -4.92
N TRP A 339 -16.43 -10.96 -5.44
CA TRP A 339 -16.72 -11.22 -6.85
C TRP A 339 -18.18 -10.98 -7.21
N SER A 340 -19.10 -11.27 -6.28
CA SER A 340 -20.53 -10.96 -6.44
C SER A 340 -20.78 -9.46 -6.48
N HIS A 341 -20.11 -8.67 -5.63
CA HIS A 341 -20.18 -7.21 -5.68
C HIS A 341 -19.55 -6.64 -6.94
N LEU A 342 -18.36 -7.12 -7.33
CA LEU A 342 -17.70 -6.69 -8.56
C LEU A 342 -18.62 -6.91 -9.76
N ALA A 343 -19.23 -8.09 -9.89
CA ALA A 343 -20.16 -8.42 -10.99
C ALA A 343 -21.38 -7.49 -11.06
N ALA A 344 -21.85 -6.98 -9.91
CA ALA A 344 -22.96 -6.02 -9.84
C ALA A 344 -22.53 -4.60 -10.26
N GLU A 345 -21.28 -4.21 -9.99
CA GLU A 345 -20.73 -2.89 -10.33
C GLU A 345 -20.27 -2.79 -11.81
N ILE A 346 -19.95 -3.92 -12.46
CA ILE A 346 -19.55 -3.97 -13.89
C ILE A 346 -20.51 -4.83 -14.74
N PRO A 347 -21.76 -4.38 -14.96
CA PRO A 347 -22.76 -5.13 -15.71
C PRO A 347 -22.35 -5.32 -17.18
N GLY A 348 -22.61 -6.52 -17.72
CA GLY A 348 -22.37 -6.85 -19.13
C GLY A 348 -21.10 -7.67 -19.41
N ILE A 349 -20.28 -7.97 -18.40
CA ILE A 349 -19.21 -8.96 -18.51
C ILE A 349 -19.51 -10.22 -17.68
N ASP A 350 -19.14 -11.39 -18.22
CA ASP A 350 -19.39 -12.68 -17.58
C ASP A 350 -18.21 -13.12 -16.71
N ILE A 351 -18.19 -12.64 -15.47
CA ILE A 351 -17.20 -13.00 -14.45
C ILE A 351 -17.67 -14.12 -13.50
N GLN A 352 -18.69 -14.89 -13.91
CA GLN A 352 -19.20 -16.01 -13.12
C GLN A 352 -18.15 -17.12 -12.94
N PRO A 353 -18.14 -17.82 -11.80
CA PRO A 353 -17.19 -18.92 -11.56
C PRO A 353 -17.22 -19.97 -12.67
N GLY A 354 -16.04 -20.37 -13.15
CA GLY A 354 -15.87 -21.42 -14.17
C GLY A 354 -15.92 -20.94 -15.64
N THR A 355 -16.20 -19.67 -15.93
CA THR A 355 -16.13 -19.15 -17.30
C THR A 355 -14.66 -18.96 -17.73
N LEU A 356 -14.38 -19.02 -19.04
CA LEU A 356 -13.02 -18.82 -19.55
C LEU A 356 -12.49 -17.41 -19.19
N PHE A 357 -13.34 -16.39 -19.35
CA PHE A 357 -12.98 -15.01 -19.03
C PHE A 357 -12.67 -14.85 -17.54
N ARG A 358 -13.52 -15.39 -16.66
CA ARG A 358 -13.28 -15.43 -15.22
C ARG A 358 -11.96 -16.15 -14.88
N GLY A 359 -11.70 -17.29 -15.51
CA GLY A 359 -10.44 -18.00 -15.33
C GLY A 359 -9.22 -17.15 -15.69
N THR A 360 -9.31 -16.25 -16.67
CA THR A 360 -8.21 -15.32 -17.04
C THR A 360 -8.05 -14.19 -16.03
N LEU A 361 -9.15 -13.68 -15.46
CA LEU A 361 -9.07 -12.72 -14.34
C LEU A 361 -8.40 -13.35 -13.10
N GLU A 362 -8.64 -14.63 -12.83
CA GLU A 362 -7.98 -15.37 -11.74
C GLU A 362 -6.48 -15.58 -12.00
N ALA A 363 -6.05 -15.78 -13.25
CA ALA A 363 -4.63 -15.82 -13.60
C ALA A 363 -3.96 -14.44 -13.54
N ALA A 364 -4.65 -13.37 -13.91
CA ALA A 364 -4.18 -12.00 -13.72
C ALA A 364 -4.00 -11.67 -12.23
N HIS A 365 -4.91 -12.15 -11.38
CA HIS A 365 -4.76 -12.03 -9.92
C HIS A 365 -3.52 -12.80 -9.40
N SER A 366 -3.31 -14.05 -9.86
CA SER A 366 -2.07 -14.80 -9.55
C SER A 366 -0.80 -14.08 -10.03
N LEU A 367 -0.84 -13.43 -11.19
CA LEU A 367 0.25 -12.58 -11.66
C LEU A 367 0.51 -11.41 -10.70
N GLY A 368 -0.54 -10.74 -10.23
CA GLY A 368 -0.43 -9.69 -9.21
C GLY A 368 0.28 -10.16 -7.94
N ILE A 369 -0.12 -11.32 -7.40
CA ILE A 369 0.49 -11.93 -6.21
C ILE A 369 1.98 -12.22 -6.44
N LEU A 370 2.33 -12.79 -7.60
CA LEU A 370 3.73 -13.06 -7.98
C LEU A 370 4.55 -11.78 -8.16
N LEU A 371 4.01 -10.76 -8.80
CA LEU A 371 4.73 -9.49 -9.02
C LEU A 371 4.97 -8.74 -7.70
N TRP A 372 4.00 -8.79 -6.78
CA TRP A 372 4.06 -8.07 -5.51
C TRP A 372 4.93 -8.76 -4.45
N HIS A 373 4.73 -10.06 -4.23
CA HIS A 373 5.46 -10.82 -3.19
C HIS A 373 6.64 -11.63 -3.73
N GLY A 374 6.79 -11.75 -5.06
CA GLY A 374 7.91 -12.46 -5.70
C GLY A 374 9.10 -11.57 -6.06
N ILE A 375 8.93 -10.24 -6.01
CA ILE A 375 9.97 -9.24 -6.29
C ILE A 375 10.29 -8.49 -5.01
N ALA A 376 11.57 -8.26 -4.74
CA ALA A 376 11.99 -7.56 -3.54
C ALA A 376 11.95 -6.04 -3.70
N PHE A 377 11.44 -5.35 -2.66
CA PHE A 377 11.48 -3.88 -2.57
C PHE A 377 12.85 -3.38 -2.09
N ASP A 378 13.89 -3.52 -2.91
CA ASP A 378 15.21 -2.94 -2.63
C ASP A 378 15.23 -1.43 -3.00
N ASN A 379 14.54 -0.60 -2.22
CA ASN A 379 14.37 0.86 -2.43
C ASN A 379 13.71 1.27 -3.77
N GLY A 380 12.71 0.51 -4.23
CA GLY A 380 12.02 0.80 -5.50
C GLY A 380 12.83 0.46 -6.77
N ARG A 381 13.99 -0.22 -6.65
CA ARG A 381 14.71 -0.76 -7.81
C ARG A 381 13.91 -1.85 -8.53
N LEU A 382 13.23 -2.71 -7.75
CA LEU A 382 12.40 -3.82 -8.23
C LEU A 382 13.15 -4.72 -9.23
N ASP A 383 14.44 -4.99 -9.00
CA ASP A 383 15.34 -5.68 -9.94
C ASP A 383 15.82 -7.05 -9.44
N ARG A 384 15.26 -7.54 -8.33
CA ARG A 384 15.64 -8.80 -7.67
C ARG A 384 14.41 -9.60 -7.23
N VAL A 385 14.51 -10.92 -7.28
CA VAL A 385 13.52 -11.88 -6.75
C VAL A 385 13.75 -12.08 -5.25
N VAL A 386 12.69 -12.35 -4.49
CA VAL A 386 12.78 -12.62 -3.04
C VAL A 386 13.58 -13.89 -2.70
N GLU A 387 14.37 -13.86 -1.64
CA GLU A 387 15.33 -14.90 -1.25
C GLU A 387 15.06 -15.50 0.14
N GLU A 388 15.20 -16.82 0.28
CA GLU A 388 15.08 -17.53 1.57
C GLU A 388 16.14 -17.06 2.57
N GLY A 389 15.73 -16.76 3.80
CA GLY A 389 16.57 -16.20 4.86
C GLY A 389 16.86 -14.70 4.76
N LYS A 390 16.36 -14.02 3.71
CA LYS A 390 16.41 -12.55 3.58
C LYS A 390 15.01 -11.93 3.55
N ASP A 391 14.13 -12.48 2.72
CA ASP A 391 12.82 -11.94 2.38
C ASP A 391 11.69 -12.90 2.83
N ASP A 392 11.89 -13.60 3.95
CA ASP A 392 11.03 -14.72 4.41
C ASP A 392 9.56 -14.33 4.64
N GLU A 393 9.26 -13.08 5.01
CA GLU A 393 7.90 -12.59 5.21
C GLU A 393 7.08 -12.58 3.91
N GLU A 394 7.73 -12.34 2.77
CA GLU A 394 7.09 -12.38 1.44
C GLU A 394 6.93 -13.82 0.94
N LEU A 395 7.93 -14.67 1.19
CA LEU A 395 7.86 -16.10 0.89
C LEU A 395 6.74 -16.80 1.69
N TRP A 396 6.50 -16.42 2.95
CA TRP A 396 5.37 -16.94 3.73
C TRP A 396 4.02 -16.49 3.17
N ARG A 397 3.90 -15.27 2.63
CA ARG A 397 2.69 -14.83 1.93
C ARG A 397 2.46 -15.61 0.64
N LEU A 398 3.49 -15.79 -0.19
CA LEU A 398 3.43 -16.65 -1.37
C LEU A 398 2.99 -18.08 -1.03
N ASP A 399 3.53 -18.66 0.04
CA ASP A 399 3.13 -19.99 0.53
C ASP A 399 1.64 -20.03 0.87
N ILE A 400 1.15 -19.06 1.63
CA ILE A 400 -0.24 -19.01 2.06
C ILE A 400 -1.18 -18.77 0.87
N PHE A 401 -0.86 -17.81 -0.01
CA PHE A 401 -1.71 -17.41 -1.12
C PHE A 401 -1.77 -18.50 -2.22
N PHE A 402 -0.65 -19.18 -2.51
CA PHE A 402 -0.64 -20.30 -3.47
C PHE A 402 -0.94 -21.67 -2.86
N SER A 403 -0.98 -21.84 -1.54
CA SER A 403 -1.47 -23.10 -0.93
C SER A 403 -2.92 -23.42 -1.33
N ARG A 404 -3.71 -22.38 -1.64
CA ARG A 404 -5.13 -22.45 -2.02
C ARG A 404 -5.39 -22.90 -3.46
N THR A 405 -4.44 -22.81 -4.38
CA THR A 405 -4.67 -23.20 -5.79
C THR A 405 -4.77 -24.71 -6.01
N LYS A 406 -4.61 -25.53 -4.96
CA LYS A 406 -5.02 -26.94 -4.94
C LYS A 406 -6.55 -27.09 -4.94
N LYS A 407 -7.20 -26.73 -6.06
CA LYS A 407 -8.48 -27.34 -6.42
C LYS A 407 -8.25 -28.85 -6.49
N VAL A 408 -9.17 -29.60 -5.88
CA VAL A 408 -9.18 -31.06 -5.90
C VAL A 408 -9.17 -31.52 -7.36
N VAL A 409 -8.22 -32.37 -7.72
CA VAL A 409 -8.34 -33.18 -8.93
C VAL A 409 -9.40 -34.23 -8.60
N ASP A 410 -10.57 -34.13 -9.22
CA ASP A 410 -11.55 -35.20 -9.21
C ASP A 410 -10.90 -36.47 -9.77
N VAL A 411 -10.69 -37.45 -8.91
CA VAL A 411 -10.37 -38.83 -9.33
C VAL A 411 -11.67 -39.61 -9.31
N ASP A 412 -12.50 -39.34 -10.30
CA ASP A 412 -13.78 -40.04 -10.51
C ASP A 412 -13.55 -41.35 -11.29
N VAL A 413 -13.08 -42.38 -10.58
CA VAL A 413 -12.92 -43.78 -11.05
C VAL A 413 -13.02 -44.71 -9.82
N ALA A 414 -13.95 -45.67 -9.70
CA ALA A 414 -15.06 -46.07 -10.56
C ALA A 414 -16.21 -46.71 -9.74
N LEU A 415 -17.31 -47.03 -10.42
CA LEU A 415 -18.48 -47.74 -9.89
C LEU A 415 -18.17 -49.16 -9.36
N CYS A 416 -19.03 -49.58 -8.41
CA CYS A 416 -19.47 -50.95 -8.05
C CYS A 416 -18.45 -52.12 -8.11
#